data_AF-A0A2H0RVC3-F1
#
_entry.id   AF-A0A2H0RVC3-F1
#
_cell.length_a   1.000
_cell.length_b   1.000
_cell.length_c   1.000
_cell.angle_alpha   90.00
_cell.angle_beta   90.00
_cell.angle_gamma   90.00
#
_symmetry.space_group_name_H-M   'P 1'
#
loop_
_entity.id
_entity.type
_entity.pdbx_description
1 polymer ?
#
loop_
_entity_poly.entity_id
_entity_poly.type
_entity_poly.pdbx_seq_one_letter_code
_entity_poly.pdbx_strand_id
1 'polypeptide(L)'
;MGYDDEDIRVLGEVGNYRFGSVSSQLTNDNIAVPVHPETQFDEQLFLTLLRGSISLTRDEKWRIIQAIPKLSQFQIDELQKILEEERKKFSELSPKHLLQLMKLEQKHSDDWRDLQTVTVQQSAQAQEQQEADEIRKQLGL
;
A
#
# COMPACT_ATOMS: atom_id res chain seq x y z
N MET A 1 30.05 -4.82 19.29
CA MET A 1 29.73 -3.58 18.54
C MET A 1 28.60 -2.92 19.30
N GLY A 2 28.83 -1.72 19.84
CA GLY A 2 27.83 -0.94 20.56
C GLY A 2 27.30 0.19 19.67
N TYR A 3 26.13 0.70 20.02
CA TYR A 3 25.57 1.92 19.45
C TYR A 3 26.50 3.11 19.71
N ASP A 4 26.66 3.97 18.72
CA ASP A 4 27.38 5.24 18.90
C ASP A 4 26.45 6.35 19.43
N ASP A 5 27.01 7.52 19.75
CA ASP A 5 26.24 8.67 20.27
C ASP A 5 25.08 9.09 19.35
N GLU A 6 25.23 8.91 18.04
CA GLU A 6 24.20 9.25 17.06
C GLU A 6 23.07 8.23 17.08
N ASP A 7 23.40 6.93 17.14
CA ASP A 7 22.42 5.86 17.32
C ASP A 7 21.57 6.09 18.58
N ILE A 8 22.21 6.42 19.71
CA ILE A 8 21.51 6.64 20.99
C ILE A 8 20.57 7.85 20.90
N ARG A 9 21.00 8.95 20.26
CA ARG A 9 20.15 10.12 20.04
C ARG A 9 18.93 9.79 19.19
N VAL A 10 19.14 9.10 18.06
CA VAL A 10 18.03 8.74 17.17
C VAL A 10 17.07 7.78 17.85
N LEU A 11 17.55 6.78 18.59
CA LEU A 11 16.71 5.88 19.39
C LEU A 11 15.90 6.64 20.45
N GLY A 12 16.47 7.67 21.07
CA GLY A 12 15.75 8.56 21.98
C GLY A 12 14.64 9.36 21.29
N GLU A 13 14.85 9.79 20.04
CA GLU A 13 13.89 10.57 19.26
C GLU A 13 12.76 9.71 18.68
N VAL A 14 13.09 8.54 18.12
CA VAL A 14 12.12 7.64 17.48
C VAL A 14 11.41 6.72 18.48
N GLY A 15 11.92 6.60 19.71
CA GLY A 15 11.37 5.77 20.77
C GLY A 15 11.20 4.30 20.37
N ASN A 16 9.98 3.79 20.48
CA ASN A 16 9.64 2.38 20.18
C ASN A 16 9.36 2.13 18.69
N TYR A 17 9.62 3.10 17.81
CA TYR A 17 9.40 2.94 16.39
C TYR A 17 10.17 1.75 15.83
N ARG A 18 9.46 0.92 15.05
CA ARG A 18 10.03 -0.14 14.22
C ARG A 18 9.42 -0.01 12.83
N PHE A 19 10.21 -0.27 11.80
CA PHE A 19 9.68 -0.24 10.45
C PHE A 19 8.49 -1.20 10.31
N GLY A 20 7.40 -0.72 9.70
CA GLY A 20 6.15 -1.46 9.58
C GLY A 20 5.14 -1.14 10.69
N SER A 21 5.55 -0.51 11.79
CA SER A 21 4.65 -0.21 12.92
C SER A 21 3.57 0.80 12.55
N VAL A 22 3.87 1.78 11.70
CA VAL A 22 2.88 2.78 11.26
C VAL A 22 1.92 2.15 10.25
N SER A 23 2.47 1.50 9.22
CA SER A 23 1.68 0.85 8.18
C SER A 23 0.83 -0.31 8.71
N SER A 24 1.22 -0.96 9.82
CA SER A 24 0.42 -2.03 10.46
C SER A 24 -0.91 -1.55 11.05
N GLN A 25 -1.02 -0.26 11.38
CA GLN A 25 -2.25 0.34 11.93
C GLN A 25 -3.27 0.71 10.85
N LEU A 26 -2.88 0.63 9.58
CA LEU A 26 -3.75 0.91 8.45
C LEU A 26 -4.54 -0.34 8.05
N THR A 27 -5.67 -0.09 7.39
CA THR A 27 -6.48 -1.11 6.74
C THR A 27 -6.33 -1.05 5.23
N ASN A 28 -6.83 -2.06 4.54
CA ASN A 28 -6.93 -2.07 3.07
C ASN A 28 -8.35 -1.76 2.60
N ASP A 29 -9.17 -1.16 3.46
CA ASP A 29 -10.58 -0.88 3.18
C ASP A 29 -10.72 -0.04 1.91
N ASN A 30 -11.77 -0.32 1.14
CA ASN A 30 -12.14 0.37 -0.10
C ASN A 30 -11.15 0.23 -1.28
N ILE A 31 -10.07 -0.54 -1.12
CA ILE A 31 -9.21 -0.91 -2.23
C ILE A 31 -9.58 -2.31 -2.69
N ALA A 32 -10.27 -2.38 -3.84
CA ALA A 32 -10.62 -3.65 -4.46
C ALA A 32 -9.50 -4.13 -5.38
N VAL A 33 -9.11 -5.40 -5.24
CA VAL A 33 -8.27 -6.08 -6.22
C VAL A 33 -9.15 -6.49 -7.40
N PRO A 34 -8.81 -6.13 -8.65
CA PRO A 34 -9.59 -6.55 -9.80
C PRO A 34 -9.57 -8.07 -9.98
N VAL A 35 -10.66 -8.63 -10.52
CA VAL A 35 -10.80 -10.07 -10.76
C VAL A 35 -9.67 -10.60 -11.65
N HIS A 36 -9.05 -11.68 -11.22
CA HIS A 36 -7.91 -12.30 -11.88
C HIS A 36 -8.16 -13.82 -12.04
N PRO A 37 -8.67 -14.26 -13.21
CA PRO A 37 -9.14 -15.63 -13.38
C PRO A 37 -8.02 -16.68 -13.43
N GLU A 38 -6.78 -16.25 -13.66
CA GLU A 38 -5.63 -17.15 -13.89
C GLU A 38 -4.63 -17.16 -12.73
N THR A 39 -4.90 -16.45 -11.63
CA THR A 39 -4.00 -16.38 -10.47
C THR A 39 -4.73 -16.65 -9.16
N GLN A 40 -3.99 -17.12 -8.17
CA GLN A 40 -4.47 -17.39 -6.82
C GLN A 40 -3.44 -16.88 -5.84
N PHE A 41 -3.80 -15.87 -5.06
CA PHE A 41 -2.97 -15.30 -4.01
C PHE A 41 -3.85 -14.67 -2.93
N ASP A 42 -3.28 -14.44 -1.75
CA ASP A 42 -3.97 -13.70 -0.70
C ASP A 42 -3.95 -12.21 -1.03
N GLU A 43 -5.07 -11.71 -1.54
CA GLU A 43 -5.25 -10.31 -1.91
C GLU A 43 -4.97 -9.36 -0.75
N GLN A 44 -5.39 -9.71 0.48
CA GLN A 44 -5.21 -8.85 1.64
C GLN A 44 -3.76 -8.83 2.09
N LEU A 45 -3.07 -9.97 2.03
CA LEU A 45 -1.64 -10.02 2.26
C LEU A 45 -0.88 -9.20 1.21
N PHE A 46 -1.22 -9.35 -0.07
CA PHE A 46 -0.61 -8.60 -1.17
C PHE A 46 -0.78 -7.09 -0.98
N LEU A 47 -2.00 -6.63 -0.70
CA LEU A 47 -2.28 -5.22 -0.42
C LEU A 47 -1.55 -4.73 0.83
N THR A 48 -1.42 -5.56 1.86
CA THR A 48 -0.66 -5.21 3.08
C THR A 48 0.82 -5.01 2.78
N LEU A 49 1.42 -5.87 1.95
CA LEU A 49 2.81 -5.72 1.49
C LEU A 49 2.97 -4.46 0.64
N LEU A 50 2.06 -4.24 -0.31
CA LEU A 50 2.08 -3.09 -1.20
C LEU A 50 1.94 -1.76 -0.44
N ARG A 51 1.04 -1.73 0.55
CA ARG A 51 0.84 -0.60 1.46
C ARG A 51 2.11 -0.27 2.23
N GLY A 52 2.76 -1.30 2.80
CA GLY A 52 3.98 -1.17 3.59
C GLY A 52 5.22 -0.78 2.78
N SER A 53 5.17 -0.88 1.45
CA SER A 53 6.26 -0.46 0.58
C SER A 53 6.46 1.05 0.62
N ILE A 54 7.71 1.47 0.86
CA ILE A 54 8.15 2.87 0.81
C ILE A 54 8.99 3.17 -0.44
N SER A 55 9.32 2.17 -1.26
CA SER A 55 9.95 2.38 -2.57
C SER A 55 8.94 2.69 -3.67
N LEU A 56 7.65 2.45 -3.43
CA LEU A 56 6.58 2.69 -4.40
C LEU A 56 5.79 3.96 -4.05
N THR A 57 5.64 4.83 -5.04
CA THR A 57 4.72 5.97 -4.98
C THR A 57 3.26 5.52 -5.01
N ARG A 58 2.35 6.39 -4.59
CA ARG A 58 0.90 6.16 -4.68
C ARG A 58 0.45 5.69 -6.06
N ASP A 59 0.92 6.36 -7.11
CA ASP A 59 0.55 6.05 -8.49
C ASP A 59 1.11 4.70 -8.96
N GLU A 60 2.31 4.31 -8.51
CA GLU A 60 2.87 2.99 -8.79
C GLU A 60 2.08 1.88 -8.08
N LYS A 61 1.72 2.07 -6.81
CA LYS A 61 0.85 1.13 -6.08
C LYS A 61 -0.48 0.95 -6.81
N TRP A 62 -1.10 2.05 -7.26
CA TRP A 62 -2.33 1.99 -8.04
C TRP A 62 -2.14 1.25 -9.37
N ARG A 63 -1.08 1.56 -10.13
CA ARG A 63 -0.78 0.87 -11.40
C ARG A 63 -0.58 -0.62 -11.20
N ILE A 64 0.08 -1.04 -10.12
CA ILE A 64 0.27 -2.45 -9.78
C ILE A 64 -1.09 -3.12 -9.54
N ILE A 65 -1.96 -2.51 -8.72
CA ILE A 65 -3.31 -3.04 -8.46
C ILE A 65 -4.10 -3.20 -9.76
N GLN A 66 -4.09 -2.19 -10.63
CA GLN A 66 -4.77 -2.23 -11.92
C GLN A 66 -4.16 -3.23 -12.92
N ALA A 67 -2.89 -3.58 -12.75
CA ALA A 67 -2.20 -4.52 -13.61
C ALA A 67 -2.46 -5.99 -13.22
N ILE A 68 -2.93 -6.28 -11.99
CA ILE A 68 -3.12 -7.64 -11.46
C ILE A 68 -3.79 -8.61 -12.45
N PRO A 69 -4.90 -8.26 -13.14
CA PRO A 69 -5.55 -9.19 -14.08
C PRO A 69 -4.69 -9.60 -15.28
N LYS A 70 -3.62 -8.85 -15.56
CA LYS A 70 -2.69 -9.07 -16.67
C LYS A 70 -1.40 -9.76 -16.23
N LEU A 71 -1.22 -9.97 -14.93
CA LEU A 71 -0.04 -10.61 -14.37
C LEU A 71 -0.24 -12.12 -14.30
N SER A 72 0.80 -12.86 -14.62
CA SER A 72 0.85 -14.30 -14.36
C SER A 72 1.08 -14.59 -12.87
N GLN A 73 0.77 -15.82 -12.43
CA GLN A 73 1.02 -16.24 -11.04
C GLN A 73 2.47 -15.98 -10.63
N PHE A 74 3.42 -16.36 -11.49
CA PHE A 74 4.85 -16.13 -11.25
C PHE A 74 5.18 -14.65 -11.04
N GLN A 75 4.57 -13.75 -11.80
CA GLN A 75 4.79 -12.31 -11.63
C GLN A 75 4.24 -11.80 -10.30
N ILE A 76 3.09 -12.30 -9.87
CA ILE A 76 2.50 -11.93 -8.57
C ILE A 76 3.34 -12.46 -7.42
N ASP A 77 3.83 -13.70 -7.51
CA ASP A 77 4.70 -14.32 -6.51
C ASP A 77 6.04 -13.57 -6.40
N GLU A 78 6.66 -13.22 -7.52
CA GLU A 78 7.90 -12.44 -7.53
C GLU A 78 7.68 -11.03 -6.98
N LEU A 79 6.55 -10.37 -7.28
CA LEU A 79 6.22 -9.08 -6.67
C LEU A 79 6.07 -9.18 -5.16
N GLN A 80 5.36 -10.19 -4.65
CA GLN A 80 5.24 -10.41 -3.20
C GLN A 80 6.62 -10.60 -2.56
N LYS A 81 7.45 -11.44 -3.16
CA LYS A 81 8.81 -11.69 -2.69
C LYS A 81 9.65 -10.42 -2.66
N ILE A 82 9.61 -9.61 -3.71
CA ILE A 82 10.32 -8.32 -3.77
C ILE A 82 9.89 -7.40 -2.62
N LEU A 83 8.58 -7.30 -2.35
CA LEU A 83 8.03 -6.48 -1.28
C LEU A 83 8.39 -7.02 0.11
N GLU A 84 8.42 -8.34 0.29
CA GLU A 84 8.88 -8.96 1.54
C GLU A 84 10.37 -8.73 1.80
N GLU A 85 11.20 -8.88 0.76
CA GLU A 85 12.63 -8.60 0.82
C GLU A 85 12.92 -7.13 1.09
N GLU A 86 12.17 -6.23 0.45
CA GLU A 86 12.19 -4.80 0.76
C GLU A 86 11.92 -4.57 2.24
N ARG A 87 10.83 -5.14 2.77
CA ARG A 87 10.46 -4.95 4.17
C ARG A 87 11.54 -5.41 5.13
N LYS A 88 12.16 -6.56 4.83
CA LYS A 88 13.27 -7.11 5.63
C LYS A 88 14.51 -6.21 5.58
N LYS A 89 14.89 -5.72 4.40
CA LYS A 89 16.05 -4.83 4.26
C LYS A 89 15.89 -3.55 5.08
N PHE A 90 14.69 -2.96 5.07
CA PHE A 90 14.40 -1.75 5.84
C PHE A 90 14.35 -1.99 7.35
N SER A 91 13.88 -3.16 7.81
CA SER A 91 13.88 -3.49 9.23
C SER A 91 15.27 -3.81 9.80
N GLU A 92 16.23 -4.17 8.94
CA GLU A 92 17.63 -4.43 9.29
C GLU A 92 18.53 -3.18 9.27
N LEU A 93 17.98 -2.00 8.92
CA LEU A 93 18.75 -0.76 8.89
C LEU A 93 19.20 -0.31 10.29
N SER A 94 20.35 0.36 10.33
CA SER A 94 20.91 0.91 11.56
C SER A 94 20.01 1.99 12.18
N PRO A 95 20.08 2.19 13.51
CA PRO A 95 19.24 3.16 14.19
C PRO A 95 19.31 4.57 13.61
N LYS A 96 20.46 5.01 13.11
CA LYS A 96 20.65 6.31 12.46
C LYS A 96 19.63 6.61 11.35
N HIS A 97 19.18 5.59 10.63
CA HIS A 97 18.22 5.75 9.54
C HIS A 97 16.77 5.74 10.02
N LEU A 98 16.48 5.29 11.25
CA LEU A 98 15.11 5.12 11.75
C LEU A 98 14.30 6.42 11.73
N LEU A 99 14.93 7.56 12.00
CA LEU A 99 14.22 8.84 11.98
C LEU A 99 13.74 9.22 10.58
N GLN A 100 14.58 9.07 9.56
CA GLN A 100 14.21 9.34 8.18
C GLN A 100 13.17 8.32 7.70
N LEU A 101 13.36 7.07 8.09
CA LEU A 101 12.53 5.96 7.70
C LEU A 101 11.13 6.04 8.33
N MET A 102 11.02 6.52 9.57
CA MET A 102 9.75 6.86 10.22
C MET A 102 8.98 7.95 9.45
N LYS A 103 9.67 9.01 9.04
CA LYS A 103 9.06 10.11 8.26
C LYS A 103 8.59 9.63 6.88
N LEU A 104 9.38 8.76 6.23
CA LEU A 104 8.99 8.14 4.97
C LEU A 104 7.77 7.25 5.16
N GLU A 105 7.78 6.35 6.15
CA GLU A 105 6.65 5.45 6.40
C GLU A 105 5.37 6.23 6.70
N GLN A 106 5.45 7.33 7.47
CA GLN A 106 4.31 8.24 7.69
C GLN A 106 3.77 8.82 6.38
N LYS A 107 4.65 9.36 5.52
CA LYS A 107 4.25 9.90 4.23
C LYS A 107 3.55 8.85 3.35
N HIS A 108 4.14 7.67 3.23
CA HIS A 108 3.56 6.59 2.41
C HIS A 108 2.26 6.03 3.02
N SER A 109 2.10 6.15 4.35
CA SER A 109 0.86 5.81 5.05
C SER A 109 -0.25 6.80 4.74
N ASP A 110 0.05 8.10 4.69
CA ASP A 110 -0.91 9.13 4.30
C ASP A 110 -1.27 9.02 2.81
N ASP A 111 -0.29 8.79 1.93
CA ASP A 111 -0.51 8.51 0.51
C ASP A 111 -1.47 7.32 0.29
N TRP A 112 -1.39 6.29 1.15
CA TRP A 112 -2.29 5.14 1.11
C TRP A 112 -3.71 5.51 1.53
N ARG A 113 -3.88 6.29 2.60
CA ARG A 113 -5.20 6.80 3.03
C ARG A 113 -5.85 7.67 1.96
N ASP A 114 -5.07 8.49 1.28
CA ASP A 114 -5.55 9.28 0.14
C ASP A 114 -6.02 8.37 -0.99
N LEU A 115 -5.29 7.30 -1.31
CA LEU A 115 -5.71 6.31 -2.31
C LEU A 115 -7.04 5.64 -1.92
N GLN A 116 -7.21 5.25 -0.65
CA GLN A 116 -8.49 4.73 -0.13
C GLN A 116 -9.63 5.74 -0.30
N THR A 117 -9.36 7.03 -0.07
CA THR A 117 -10.38 8.08 -0.21
C THR A 117 -10.77 8.29 -1.68
N VAL A 118 -9.80 8.33 -2.58
CA VAL A 118 -10.03 8.51 -4.03
C VAL A 118 -10.81 7.32 -4.62
N THR A 119 -10.50 6.10 -4.19
CA THR A 119 -11.21 4.89 -4.65
C THR A 119 -12.68 4.87 -4.23
N VAL A 120 -13.00 5.35 -3.02
CA VAL A 120 -14.39 5.56 -2.58
C VAL A 120 -15.09 6.62 -3.44
N GLN A 121 -14.43 7.75 -3.72
CA GLN A 121 -15.03 8.81 -4.53
C GLN A 121 -15.31 8.35 -5.97
N GLN A 122 -14.37 7.61 -6.59
CA GLN A 122 -14.54 7.09 -7.94
C GLN A 122 -15.63 6.02 -8.02
N SER A 123 -15.73 5.14 -7.03
CA SER A 123 -16.79 4.13 -6.97
C SER A 123 -18.17 4.76 -6.77
N ALA A 124 -18.30 5.76 -5.90
CA ALA A 124 -19.54 6.52 -5.72
C ALA A 124 -19.99 7.22 -7.02
N GLN A 125 -19.06 7.92 -7.70
CA GLN A 125 -19.36 8.57 -8.98
C GLN A 125 -19.76 7.57 -10.07
N ALA A 126 -19.12 6.41 -10.13
CA ALA A 126 -19.47 5.36 -11.08
C ALA A 126 -20.87 4.79 -10.81
N GLN A 127 -21.25 4.60 -9.54
CA GLN A 127 -22.60 4.16 -9.16
C GLN A 127 -23.67 5.19 -9.51
N GLU A 128 -23.47 6.46 -9.13
CA GLU A 128 -24.41 7.54 -9.46
C GLU A 128 -24.62 7.66 -10.98
N GLN A 129 -23.56 7.46 -11.76
CA GLN A 129 -23.64 7.52 -13.22
C GLN A 129 -24.33 6.30 -13.83
N GLN A 130 -24.15 5.11 -13.26
CA GLN A 130 -24.89 3.91 -13.64
C GLN A 130 -26.38 4.03 -13.32
N GLU A 131 -26.73 4.49 -12.12
CA GLU A 131 -28.12 4.72 -11.71
C GLU A 131 -28.79 5.77 -12.60
N ALA A 132 -28.09 6.86 -12.92
CA ALA A 132 -28.60 7.87 -13.84
C ALA A 132 -28.83 7.32 -15.26
N ASP A 133 -27.96 6.44 -15.77
CA ASP A 133 -28.12 5.81 -17.09
C ASP A 133 -29.26 4.78 -17.11
N GLU A 134 -29.44 4.02 -16.03
CA GLU A 134 -30.58 3.11 -15.86
C GLU A 134 -31.90 3.87 -15.77
N ILE A 135 -31.95 4.97 -15.01
CA ILE A 135 -33.14 5.84 -14.94
C ILE A 135 -33.45 6.43 -16.32
N ARG A 136 -32.44 6.88 -17.09
CA ARG A 136 -32.63 7.37 -18.47
C ARG A 136 -33.22 6.29 -19.39
N LYS A 137 -32.67 5.08 -19.33
CA LYS A 137 -33.19 3.91 -20.08
C LYS A 137 -34.62 3.55 -19.68
N GLN A 138 -34.96 3.60 -18.39
CA GLN A 138 -36.33 3.34 -17.92
C GLN A 138 -37.32 4.43 -18.32
N LEU A 139 -36.87 5.68 -18.45
CA LEU A 139 -37.67 6.81 -18.92
C LEU A 139 -37.76 6.93 -20.45
N GLY A 140 -37.07 6.05 -21.20
CA GLY A 140 -37.14 5.98 -22.66
C GLY A 140 -36.43 7.14 -23.39
N LEU A 141 -35.39 7.73 -22.78
CA LEU A 141 -34.52 8.76 -23.36
C LEU A 141 -33.20 8.16 -23.87
#